data_AF-A0A1B6PH71-F1
#
_entry.id   AF-A0A1B6PH71-F1
#
_cell.length_a   1.000
_cell.length_b   1.000
_cell.length_c   1.000
_cell.angle_alpha   90.00
_cell.angle_beta   90.00
_cell.angle_gamma   90.00
#
_symmetry.space_group_name_H-M   'P 1'
#
loop_
_entity.id
_entity.type
_entity.pdbx_description
1 polymer ?
#
loop_
_entity_poly.entity_id
_entity_poly.type
_entity_poly.pdbx_seq_one_letter_code
_entity_poly.pdbx_strand_id
1 'polypeptide(L)' 'MVAALVLRQRLIAVNIRKTKKTYCKNNECWKHTLHKVTQCKKGDDSLSAQAWKQLAYIELRGKEVARRWILYVITYYEV' A
#
# COMPACT_ATOMS: atom_id res chain seq x y z
N MET A 1 -1.68 -10.50 -21.66
CA MET A 1 -1.49 -9.09 -22.05
C MET A 1 -2.61 -8.22 -21.48
N VAL A 2 -2.56 -7.87 -20.19
CA VAL A 2 -3.30 -6.71 -19.64
C VAL A 2 -2.36 -6.11 -18.59
N ALA A 3 -1.43 -5.25 -19.04
CA ALA A 3 -1.52 -3.80 -18.81
C ALA A 3 -1.59 -3.48 -17.31
N ALA A 4 -0.48 -3.57 -16.58
CA ALA A 4 0.39 -2.42 -16.31
C ALA A 4 -0.27 -1.35 -15.41
N LEU A 5 -0.08 -1.49 -14.11
CA LEU A 5 -0.01 -0.37 -13.15
C LEU A 5 0.81 -0.78 -11.90
N VAL A 6 1.90 -1.53 -12.09
CA VAL A 6 2.99 -1.47 -11.10
C VAL A 6 3.60 -0.09 -11.30
N LEU A 7 3.24 0.84 -10.42
CA LEU A 7 3.76 2.19 -10.36
C LEU A 7 5.30 2.15 -10.48
N ARG A 8 5.82 2.40 -11.68
CA ARG A 8 7.23 2.71 -11.90
C ARG A 8 7.50 3.98 -11.10
N GLN A 9 8.08 3.82 -9.91
CA GLN A 9 8.67 4.95 -9.20
C GLN A 9 9.69 5.58 -10.14
N ARG A 10 9.38 6.80 -10.57
CA ARG A 10 10.26 7.72 -11.29
C ARG A 10 11.64 7.64 -10.63
N LEU A 11 12.60 7.05 -11.33
CA LEU A 11 14.01 6.93 -10.93
C LEU A 11 14.70 8.30 -11.03
N ILE A 12 14.18 9.32 -10.34
CA ILE A 12 14.92 10.56 -10.15
C ILE A 12 15.94 10.23 -9.06
N ALA A 13 17.16 9.85 -9.48
CA ALA A 13 18.26 9.56 -8.59
C ALA A 13 18.72 10.85 -7.90
N VAL A 14 17.96 11.29 -6.89
CA VAL A 14 18.37 12.36 -5.99
C VAL A 14 19.51 11.82 -5.13
N ASN A 15 20.69 12.43 -5.24
CA ASN A 15 21.83 12.06 -4.42
C ASN A 15 21.56 12.44 -2.95
N ILE A 16 21.08 11.47 -2.17
CA ILE A 16 20.84 11.62 -0.74
C ILE A 16 22.10 11.22 0.02
N ARG A 17 22.59 12.11 0.89
CA ARG A 17 23.77 11.83 1.72
C ARG A 17 23.49 10.62 2.63
N LYS A 18 24.43 9.67 2.65
CA LYS A 18 24.36 8.45 3.48
C LYS A 18 24.39 8.74 4.99
N THR A 19 24.82 9.93 5.39
CA THR A 19 24.85 10.40 6.77
C THR A 19 24.34 11.84 6.87
N LYS A 20 23.61 12.16 7.95
CA LYS A 20 23.06 13.49 8.23
C LYS A 20 23.32 13.86 9.69
N LYS A 21 23.80 15.07 9.96
CA LYS A 21 23.85 15.60 11.32
C LYS A 21 22.45 16.07 11.71
N THR A 22 21.82 15.44 12.70
CA THR A 22 20.50 15.81 13.21
C THR A 22 20.44 15.63 14.72
N TYR A 23 19.43 16.22 15.34
CA TYR A 23 19.18 16.04 16.76
C TYR A 23 18.77 14.61 17.08
N CYS A 24 19.46 13.98 18.03
CA CYS A 24 19.13 12.65 18.51
C CYS A 24 18.15 12.74 19.68
N LYS A 25 16.91 12.28 19.49
CA LYS A 25 15.87 12.21 20.54
C LYS A 25 16.03 11.00 21.47
N ASN A 26 17.14 10.29 21.39
CA ASN A 26 17.39 9.15 22.27
C ASN A 26 17.71 9.65 23.68
N ASN A 27 17.19 8.97 24.70
CA ASN A 27 17.21 9.44 26.09
C ASN A 27 18.61 9.74 26.64
N GLU A 28 19.67 9.17 26.05
CA GLU A 28 21.05 9.35 26.49
C GLU A 28 21.84 10.40 25.68
N CYS A 29 21.35 10.78 24.49
CA CYS A 29 22.14 11.57 23.54
C CYS A 29 21.82 13.07 23.56
N TRP A 30 20.55 13.49 23.48
CA TRP A 30 20.04 14.88 23.51
C TRP A 30 20.92 15.95 22.83
N LYS A 31 21.66 15.55 21.79
CA LYS A 31 22.67 16.35 21.10
C LYS A 31 22.57 16.05 19.60
N HIS A 32 23.14 16.94 18.78
CA HIS A 32 23.24 16.70 17.35
C HIS A 32 24.35 15.69 17.07
N THR A 33 23.97 14.50 16.60
CA THR A 33 24.91 13.44 16.23
C THR A 33 24.78 13.10 14.76
N LEU A 34 25.73 12.30 14.25
CA LEU A 34 25.72 11.85 12.86
C LEU A 34 24.84 10.60 12.75
N HIS A 35 23.72 10.70 12.03
CA HIS A 35 22.80 9.58 11.81
C HIS A 35 23.00 8.98 10.43
N LYS A 36 22.96 7.65 10.36
CA LYS A 36 22.93 6.92 9.10
C LYS A 36 21.56 7.08 8.46
N VAL A 37 21.54 7.60 7.23
CA VAL A 37 20.32 7.74 6.45
C VAL A 37 20.14 6.48 5.64
N THR A 38 19.09 5.72 5.96
CA THR A 38 18.62 4.59 5.16
C THR A 38 17.32 4.98 4.47
N GLN A 39 17.10 4.44 3.28
CA GLN A 39 15.80 4.56 2.64
C GLN A 39 14.82 3.63 3.35
N CYS A 40 13.76 4.20 3.92
CA CYS A 40 12.64 3.39 4.38
C CYS A 40 11.94 2.81 3.15
N LYS A 41 11.88 1.48 3.09
CA LYS A 41 11.07 0.77 2.10
C LYS A 41 9.76 0.38 2.78
N LYS A 42 8.65 0.40 2.03
CA LYS A 42 7.40 -0.18 2.51
C LYS A 42 7.66 -1.66 2.79
N GLY A 43 7.41 -2.11 4.02
CA GLY A 43 7.50 -3.52 4.39
C GLY A 43 6.37 -4.32 3.75
N ASP A 44 6.47 -5.65 3.81
CA ASP A 44 5.43 -6.54 3.30
C ASP A 44 4.13 -6.33 4.10
N ASP A 45 3.02 -6.25 3.39
CA ASP A 45 1.71 -6.02 3.99
C ASP A 45 1.31 -7.24 4.83
N SER A 46 1.06 -7.06 6.13
CA SER A 46 0.65 -8.16 7.02
C SER A 46 -0.83 -8.51 6.82
N LEU A 47 -1.11 -9.77 6.46
CA LEU A 47 -2.47 -10.32 6.31
C LEU A 47 -3.29 -10.30 7.60
N SER A 48 -2.64 -10.12 8.75
CA SER A 48 -3.25 -10.15 10.08
C SER A 48 -3.88 -8.81 10.49
N ALA A 49 -3.62 -7.72 9.78
CA ALA A 49 -4.22 -6.43 10.13
C ALA A 49 -5.74 -6.46 9.89
N GLN A 50 -6.52 -6.11 10.91
CA GLN A 50 -7.99 -6.15 10.94
C GLN A 50 -8.65 -5.49 9.71
N ALA A 51 -8.03 -4.45 9.17
CA ALA A 51 -8.49 -3.76 7.96
C ALA A 51 -8.48 -4.65 6.70
N TRP A 52 -7.53 -5.58 6.55
CA TRP A 52 -7.45 -6.47 5.38
C TRP A 52 -8.60 -7.46 5.31
N LYS A 53 -9.01 -8.02 6.47
CA LYS A 53 -10.18 -8.90 6.56
C LYS A 53 -11.47 -8.15 6.19
N GLN A 54 -11.60 -6.92 6.65
CA GLN A 54 -12.76 -6.06 6.34
C GLN A 54 -12.82 -5.70 4.84
N LEU A 55 -11.69 -5.36 4.24
CA LEU A 55 -11.60 -5.05 2.81
C LEU A 55 -11.98 -6.27 1.94
N ALA A 56 -11.50 -7.46 2.28
CA ALA A 56 -11.84 -8.69 1.58
C ALA A 56 -13.36 -9.01 1.63
N TYR A 57 -14.00 -8.79 2.77
CA TYR A 57 -15.45 -8.96 2.91
C TYR A 57 -16.25 -8.00 2.02
N ILE A 58 -15.87 -6.72 1.99
CA ILE A 58 -16.53 -5.71 1.14
C ILE A 58 -16.38 -6.06 -0.34
N GLU A 59 -15.21 -6.54 -0.76
CA GLU A 59 -14.97 -6.96 -2.14
C GLU A 59 -15.85 -8.16 -2.55
N LEU A 60 -15.96 -9.18 -1.68
CA LEU A 60 -16.83 -10.33 -1.91
C LEU A 60 -18.31 -9.91 -2.02
N ARG A 61 -18.75 -8.99 -1.16
CA ARG A 61 -20.11 -8.43 -1.21
C ARG A 61 -20.37 -7.67 -2.51
N GLY A 62 -19.41 -6.90 -3.01
CA GLY A 62 -19.51 -6.23 -4.31
C GLY A 62 -19.68 -7.22 -5.47
N LYS A 63 -18.92 -8.32 -5.46
CA LYS A 63 -19.03 -9.39 -6.47
C LYS A 63 -20.38 -10.10 -6.41
N GLU A 64 -20.93 -10.31 -5.22
CA GLU A 64 -22.27 -10.92 -5.04
C GLU A 64 -23.38 -10.03 -5.59
N VAL A 65 -23.34 -8.72 -5.32
CA VAL A 65 -24.31 -7.74 -5.85
C VAL A 65 -24.22 -7.68 -7.37
N ALA A 66 -23.01 -7.63 -7.94
CA ALA A 66 -22.80 -7.65 -9.38
C ALA A 66 -23.33 -8.94 -10.01
N ARG A 67 -23.06 -10.10 -9.42
CA ARG A 67 -23.57 -11.40 -9.88
C ARG A 67 -25.09 -11.45 -9.86
N ARG A 68 -25.73 -10.92 -8.81
CA ARG A 68 -27.20 -10.85 -8.70
C ARG A 68 -27.80 -9.93 -9.76
N TRP A 69 -27.16 -8.80 -10.03
CA TRP A 69 -27.57 -7.88 -11.11
C TRP A 69 -27.45 -8.54 -12.49
N ILE A 70 -26.34 -9.23 -12.76
CA ILE A 70 -26.15 -9.96 -14.02
C ILE A 70 -27.22 -11.03 -14.20
N LEU A 71 -27.49 -11.83 -13.16
CA LEU A 71 -28.56 -12.84 -13.20
C LEU A 71 -29.93 -12.21 -13.45
N TYR A 72 -30.24 -11.09 -12.78
CA TYR A 72 -31.49 -10.36 -13.00
C TYR A 72 -31.63 -9.93 -14.48
N VAL A 73 -30.60 -9.30 -15.04
CA VAL A 73 -30.59 -8.85 -16.44
C VAL A 73 -30.74 -10.03 -17.40
N ILE A 74 -30.01 -11.14 -17.19
CA ILE A 74 -30.16 -12.36 -18.02
C ILE A 74 -31.61 -12.87 -17.93
N THR A 75 -32.20 -12.98 -16.74
CA THR A 75 -33.58 -13.47 -16.60
C THR A 75 -34.65 -12.52 -17.14
N TYR A 76 -34.38 -11.22 -17.25
CA TYR A 76 -35.37 -10.21 -17.68
C TYR A 76 -35.28 -9.86 -19.17
N TYR A 77 -34.13 -10.06 -19.81
CA TYR A 77 -33.89 -9.71 -21.21
C TYR A 77 -33.65 -10.93 -22.12
N GLU A 78 -33.46 -12.13 -21.54
CA GLU A 78 -33.52 -13.40 -22.30
C GLU A 78 -34.90 -14.09 -22.18
N VAL A 79 -35.89 -13.40 -21.61
CA VAL A 79 -37.32 -13.62 -21.83
C VAL A 79 -37.79 -12.53 -22.79
#